data_AF-A0A847PS18-F1
#
_entry.id   AF-A0A847PS18-F1
#
_cell.length_a   1.000
_cell.length_b   1.000
_cell.length_c   1.000
_cell.angle_alpha   90.00
_cell.angle_beta   90.00
_cell.angle_gamma   90.00
#
_symmetry.space_group_name_H-M   'P 1'
#
loop_
_entity.id
_entity.type
_entity.pdbx_description
1 polymer ?
#
loop_
_entity_poly.entity_id
_entity_poly.type
_entity_poly.pdbx_seq_one_letter_code
_entity_poly.pdbx_strand_id
1 'polypeptide(L)'
;MKARTKLWFTEDGKTVMGAGRAELLRAIDEERSLRKACKKLGISYKHAWNMLKKMNEALDEPAIITVRGGKNQGTFLTDVGRKLLAEYETGKQLINETIKDETAWENVSFKLSARNQLPGKVLEVEKNGLVCKITIEMEPSTMTSVVTKEAAEKLDIRPGDRIYAVIKSTEVMVAKATSEKNK
;
A
#
# COMPACT_ATOMS: atom_id res chain seq x y z
N MET A 1 14.36 5.71 12.33
CA MET A 1 15.14 5.71 11.06
C MET A 1 14.38 6.50 9.99
N LYS A 2 15.01 7.27 9.08
CA LYS A 2 14.30 7.86 7.90
C LYS A 2 14.50 6.94 6.70
N ALA A 3 13.61 5.96 6.54
CA ALA A 3 13.62 5.10 5.37
C ALA A 3 13.34 5.93 4.10
N ARG A 4 14.07 5.63 3.03
CA ARG A 4 13.89 6.25 1.70
C ARG A 4 13.53 5.16 0.71
N THR A 5 12.50 5.39 -0.09
CA THR A 5 12.07 4.46 -1.13
C THR A 5 12.27 5.02 -2.52
N LYS A 6 12.55 4.12 -3.45
CA LYS A 6 12.52 4.39 -4.88
C LYS A 6 11.56 3.37 -5.50
N LEU A 7 10.56 3.87 -6.21
CA LEU A 7 9.60 3.07 -6.96
C LEU A 7 9.87 3.25 -8.45
N TRP A 8 9.88 2.14 -9.18
CA TRP A 8 9.98 2.13 -10.64
C TRP A 8 8.96 1.14 -11.20
N PHE A 9 8.28 1.53 -12.26
CA PHE A 9 7.51 0.61 -13.09
C PHE A 9 8.33 0.26 -14.32
N THR A 10 8.35 -1.02 -14.69
CA THR A 10 9.13 -1.56 -15.80
C THR A 10 8.28 -2.45 -16.67
N GLU A 11 8.47 -2.34 -17.98
CA GLU A 11 7.90 -3.22 -19.01
C GLU A 11 9.07 -3.79 -19.81
N ASP A 12 9.13 -5.11 -20.00
CA ASP A 12 10.25 -5.81 -20.67
C ASP A 12 11.66 -5.38 -20.19
N GLY A 13 11.80 -5.17 -18.88
CA GLY A 13 13.05 -4.72 -18.26
C GLY A 13 13.43 -3.25 -18.55
N LYS A 14 12.61 -2.51 -19.30
CA LYS A 14 12.78 -1.07 -19.53
C LYS A 14 11.98 -0.29 -18.49
N THR A 15 12.59 0.70 -17.85
CA THR A 15 11.84 1.59 -16.96
C THR A 15 10.82 2.37 -17.78
N VAL A 16 9.56 2.26 -17.39
CA VAL A 16 8.42 3.04 -17.91
C VAL A 16 8.22 4.26 -17.02
N MET A 17 8.03 4.07 -15.72
CA MET A 17 7.75 5.15 -14.77
C MET A 17 8.74 5.17 -13.60
N GLY A 18 9.01 6.37 -13.09
CA GLY A 18 9.81 6.62 -11.88
C GLY A 18 9.64 8.08 -11.45
N ALA A 19 10.22 8.46 -10.31
CA ALA A 19 9.93 9.75 -9.66
C ALA A 19 10.07 10.96 -10.60
N GLY A 20 11.17 11.04 -11.35
CA GLY A 20 11.39 12.16 -12.27
C GLY A 20 10.41 12.20 -13.45
N ARG A 21 9.98 11.04 -13.96
CA ARG A 21 8.97 10.99 -15.05
C ARG A 21 7.59 11.35 -14.54
N ALA A 22 7.23 10.89 -13.34
CA ALA A 22 5.98 11.28 -12.70
C ALA A 22 5.92 12.79 -12.44
N GLU A 23 7.01 13.38 -11.94
CA GLU A 23 7.14 14.83 -11.79
C GLU A 23 6.99 15.59 -13.09
N LEU A 24 7.61 15.10 -14.17
CA LEU A 24 7.48 15.67 -15.50
C LEU A 24 6.04 15.61 -16.02
N LEU A 25 5.39 14.45 -15.94
CA LEU A 25 4.02 14.29 -16.43
C LEU A 25 3.02 15.15 -15.65
N ARG A 26 3.14 15.21 -14.32
CA ARG A 26 2.32 16.10 -13.50
C ARG A 26 2.52 17.56 -13.87
N ALA A 27 3.76 18.01 -14.02
CA ALA A 27 4.05 19.37 -14.44
C ALA A 27 3.52 19.69 -15.85
N ILE A 28 3.54 18.71 -16.77
CA ILE A 28 2.93 18.86 -18.10
C ILE A 28 1.41 19.00 -17.99
N ASP A 29 0.76 18.20 -17.15
CA ASP A 29 -0.71 18.23 -16.98
C ASP A 29 -1.17 19.57 -16.40
N GLU A 30 -0.45 20.09 -15.40
CA GLU A 30 -0.70 21.39 -14.78
C GLU A 30 -0.45 22.56 -15.75
N GLU A 31 0.70 22.57 -16.43
CA GLU A 31 1.13 23.71 -17.25
C GLU A 31 0.59 23.67 -18.68
N ARG A 32 0.10 22.51 -19.12
CA ARG A 32 -0.30 22.19 -20.50
C ARG A 32 0.80 22.51 -21.52
N SER A 33 2.06 22.42 -21.09
CA SER A 33 3.23 22.82 -21.88
C SER A 33 4.50 22.16 -21.39
N LEU A 34 5.17 21.40 -22.27
CA LEU A 34 6.45 20.78 -21.95
C LEU A 34 7.54 21.82 -21.58
N ARG A 35 7.57 22.97 -22.25
CA ARG A 35 8.57 24.02 -21.96
C ARG A 35 8.38 24.63 -20.57
N LYS A 36 7.13 24.93 -20.18
CA LYS A 36 6.82 25.44 -18.84
C LYS A 36 7.11 24.39 -17.77
N ALA A 37 6.74 23.13 -18.02
CA ALA A 37 7.07 22.00 -17.14
C ALA A 37 8.59 21.88 -16.92
N CYS A 38 9.40 21.95 -17.99
CA CYS A 38 10.86 21.94 -17.89
C CYS A 38 11.39 23.09 -17.03
N LYS A 39 10.87 24.32 -17.24
CA LYS A 39 11.25 25.51 -16.46
C LYS A 39 10.90 25.34 -14.98
N LYS A 40 9.70 24.84 -14.69
CA LYS A 40 9.20 24.59 -13.32
C LYS A 40 10.06 23.57 -12.57
N LEU A 41 10.50 22.53 -13.27
CA LEU A 41 11.31 21.45 -12.70
C LEU A 41 12.83 21.73 -12.73
N GLY A 42 13.27 22.82 -13.34
CA GLY A 42 14.70 23.14 -13.47
C GLY A 42 15.48 22.16 -14.37
N ILE A 43 14.80 21.48 -15.29
CA ILE A 43 15.43 20.50 -16.21
C ILE A 43 15.50 21.03 -17.64
N SER A 44 16.50 20.56 -18.41
CA SER A 44 16.60 20.93 -19.82
C SER A 44 15.51 20.26 -20.66
N TYR A 45 15.05 20.94 -21.71
CA TYR A 45 14.08 20.39 -22.65
C TYR A 45 14.56 19.08 -23.29
N LYS A 46 15.86 19.01 -23.63
CA LYS A 46 16.49 17.79 -24.18
C LYS A 46 16.40 16.61 -23.21
N HIS A 47 16.63 16.86 -21.92
CA HIS A 47 16.51 15.82 -20.89
C HIS A 47 15.07 15.34 -20.76
N ALA A 48 14.10 16.25 -20.64
CA ALA A 48 12.68 15.92 -20.57
C ALA A 48 12.22 15.13 -21.80
N TRP A 49 12.63 15.55 -23.00
CA TRP A 49 12.31 14.84 -24.24
C TRP A 49 12.87 13.42 -24.27
N ASN A 50 14.12 13.22 -23.83
CA ASN A 50 14.71 11.89 -23.73
C ASN A 50 13.98 10.99 -22.71
N MET A 51 13.53 11.55 -21.60
CA MET A 51 12.74 10.82 -20.60
C MET A 51 11.42 10.32 -21.17
N LEU A 52 10.69 11.20 -21.88
CA LEU A 52 9.42 10.90 -22.52
C LEU A 52 9.58 9.91 -23.68
N LYS A 53 10.62 10.07 -24.50
CA LYS A 53 10.94 9.15 -25.60
C LYS A 53 11.13 7.73 -25.10
N LYS A 54 12.01 7.54 -24.10
CA LYS A 54 12.28 6.22 -23.52
C LYS A 54 11.05 5.59 -22.84
N MET A 55 10.15 6.42 -22.31
CA MET A 55 8.90 5.94 -21.73
C MET A 55 7.96 5.46 -22.83
N ASN A 56 7.78 6.23 -23.89
CA ASN A 56 6.93 5.84 -25.02
C ASN A 56 7.49 4.64 -25.82
N GLU A 57 8.81 4.41 -25.81
CA GLU A 57 9.42 3.19 -26.38
C GLU A 57 9.07 1.90 -25.61
N ALA A 58 8.50 2.03 -24.42
CA ALA A 58 8.09 0.95 -23.54
C ALA A 58 6.56 0.92 -23.31
N LEU A 59 5.81 1.72 -24.07
CA LEU A 59 4.34 1.78 -24.02
C LEU A 59 3.79 1.54 -25.43
N ASP A 60 2.66 0.85 -25.53
CA ASP A 60 1.95 0.67 -26.81
C ASP A 60 1.39 1.98 -27.35
N GLU A 61 0.98 2.87 -26.45
CA GLU A 61 0.45 4.19 -26.76
C GLU A 61 1.28 5.29 -26.08
N PRO A 62 1.46 6.46 -26.73
CA PRO A 62 2.26 7.53 -26.15
C PRO A 62 1.57 8.09 -24.91
N ALA A 63 2.33 8.39 -23.85
CA ALA A 63 1.79 9.00 -22.64
C ALA A 63 1.44 10.49 -22.80
N ILE A 64 1.92 11.13 -23.87
CA ILE A 64 1.67 12.54 -24.15
C ILE A 64 1.35 12.78 -25.63
N ILE A 65 0.58 13.83 -25.88
CA ILE A 65 0.33 14.39 -27.21
C ILE A 65 0.71 15.87 -27.23
N THR A 66 1.12 16.37 -28.40
CA THR A 66 1.42 17.79 -28.60
C THR A 66 0.59 18.34 -29.75
N VAL A 67 -0.21 19.36 -29.46
CA VAL A 67 -1.01 20.11 -30.44
C VAL A 67 -0.26 21.38 -30.80
N ARG A 68 -0.06 21.63 -32.10
CA ARG A 68 0.65 22.81 -32.62
C ARG A 68 -0.32 23.75 -33.32
N GLY A 69 -0.19 25.05 -33.06
CA GLY A 69 -1.00 26.10 -33.70
C GLY A 69 -2.42 26.21 -33.15
N GLY A 70 -3.01 27.39 -33.28
CA GLY A 70 -4.37 27.68 -32.83
C GLY A 70 -4.51 27.87 -31.32
N LYS A 71 -5.77 28.05 -30.89
CA LYS A 71 -6.14 28.41 -29.50
C LYS A 71 -5.84 27.31 -28.47
N ASN A 72 -5.80 26.05 -28.91
CA ASN A 72 -5.64 24.87 -28.05
C ASN A 72 -4.26 24.20 -28.20
N GLN A 73 -3.24 24.94 -28.64
CA GLN A 73 -1.87 24.42 -28.70
C GLN A 73 -1.32 24.11 -27.30
N GLY A 74 -0.50 23.08 -27.20
CA GLY A 74 0.07 22.65 -25.92
C GLY A 74 0.57 21.22 -25.94
N THR A 75 1.09 20.79 -24.79
CA THR A 75 1.43 19.39 -24.54
C THR A 75 0.52 18.87 -23.45
N PHE A 76 -0.12 17.74 -23.68
CA PHE A 76 -1.14 17.16 -22.81
C PHE A 76 -0.84 15.69 -22.55
N LEU A 77 -1.24 15.20 -21.39
CA LEU A 77 -1.25 13.76 -21.12
C LEU A 77 -2.37 13.10 -21.94
N THR A 78 -2.07 11.92 -22.49
CA THR A 78 -3.10 10.99 -22.98
C THR A 78 -3.77 10.28 -21.81
N ASP A 79 -4.82 9.51 -22.08
CA ASP A 79 -5.48 8.70 -21.05
C ASP A 79 -4.52 7.68 -20.43
N VAL A 80 -3.67 7.05 -21.25
CA VAL A 80 -2.59 6.16 -20.78
C VAL A 80 -1.62 6.92 -19.88
N GLY A 81 -1.17 8.11 -20.29
CA GLY A 81 -0.28 8.94 -19.47
C GLY A 81 -0.86 9.34 -18.12
N ARG A 82 -2.15 9.71 -18.08
CA ARG A 82 -2.86 10.04 -16.83
C ARG A 82 -3.04 8.83 -15.93
N LYS A 83 -3.47 7.70 -16.49
CA LYS A 83 -3.65 6.46 -15.74
C LYS A 83 -2.34 6.00 -15.11
N LEU A 84 -1.25 5.99 -15.88
CA LEU A 84 0.07 5.59 -15.42
C LEU A 84 0.60 6.53 -14.32
N LEU A 85 0.39 7.85 -14.46
CA LEU A 85 0.74 8.82 -13.41
C LEU A 85 -0.04 8.55 -12.12
N ALA A 86 -1.35 8.34 -12.21
CA ALA A 86 -2.21 8.05 -11.07
C ALA A 86 -1.77 6.76 -10.35
N GLU A 87 -1.56 5.66 -11.09
CA GLU A 87 -1.10 4.39 -10.54
C GLU A 87 0.25 4.53 -9.81
N TYR A 88 1.18 5.28 -10.39
CA TYR A 88 2.47 5.53 -9.76
C TYR A 88 2.35 6.34 -8.47
N GLU A 89 1.52 7.38 -8.45
CA GLU A 89 1.31 8.21 -7.26
C GLU A 89 0.62 7.41 -6.15
N THR A 90 -0.39 6.60 -6.48
CA THR A 90 -1.04 5.68 -5.54
C THR A 90 -0.06 4.67 -4.97
N GLY A 91 0.73 3.99 -5.81
CA GLY A 91 1.74 3.02 -5.36
C GLY A 91 2.80 3.66 -4.48
N LYS A 92 3.28 4.85 -4.84
CA LYS A 92 4.24 5.63 -4.04
C LYS A 92 3.64 6.02 -2.68
N GLN A 93 2.38 6.43 -2.64
CA GLN A 93 1.71 6.78 -1.40
C GLN A 93 1.57 5.56 -0.48
N LEU A 94 1.07 4.43 -1.00
CA LEU A 94 0.91 3.20 -0.25
C LEU A 94 2.23 2.76 0.40
N ILE A 95 3.29 2.66 -0.40
CA ILE A 95 4.63 2.27 0.09
C ILE A 95 5.15 3.23 1.15
N ASN A 96 4.97 4.54 0.97
CA ASN A 96 5.41 5.54 1.94
C ASN A 96 4.62 5.50 3.24
N GLU A 97 3.33 5.17 3.19
CA GLU A 97 2.52 4.96 4.38
C GLU A 97 2.95 3.70 5.12
N THR A 98 3.15 2.58 4.42
CA THR A 98 3.63 1.32 4.98
C THR A 98 4.98 1.46 5.69
N ILE A 99 5.88 2.30 5.18
CA ILE A 99 7.24 2.41 5.71
C ILE A 99 7.36 3.38 6.90
N LYS A 100 6.35 4.22 7.14
CA LYS A 100 6.35 5.15 8.28
C LYS A 100 6.04 4.49 9.62
N ASP A 101 5.49 3.28 9.59
CA ASP A 101 5.10 2.52 10.77
C ASP A 101 5.90 1.21 10.77
N GLU A 102 6.80 1.06 11.76
CA GLU A 102 7.66 -0.13 11.88
C GLU A 102 6.86 -1.44 12.01
N THR A 103 5.57 -1.35 12.38
CA THR A 103 4.63 -2.47 12.46
C THR A 103 3.69 -2.58 11.24
N ALA A 104 3.72 -1.61 10.30
CA ALA A 104 2.80 -1.62 9.16
C ALA A 104 3.15 -2.63 8.08
N TRP A 105 4.34 -3.24 8.10
CA TRP A 105 4.66 -4.39 7.25
C TRP A 105 3.74 -5.58 7.49
N GLU A 106 3.16 -5.71 8.69
CA GLU A 106 2.20 -6.77 9.03
C GLU A 106 0.75 -6.37 8.69
N ASN A 107 0.51 -5.08 8.42
CA ASN A 107 -0.82 -4.49 8.21
C ASN A 107 -1.07 -4.01 6.76
N VAL A 108 -0.18 -4.32 5.80
CA VAL A 108 -0.25 -3.82 4.41
C VAL A 108 -1.57 -4.15 3.71
N SER A 109 -2.29 -5.18 4.18
CA SER A 109 -3.53 -5.60 3.54
C SER A 109 -4.76 -4.81 4.00
N PHE A 110 -4.90 -4.39 5.27
CA PHE A 110 -6.09 -3.68 5.78
C PHE A 110 -5.83 -2.89 7.07
N LYS A 111 -6.38 -1.67 7.21
CA LYS A 111 -6.48 -0.97 8.50
C LYS A 111 -7.73 -1.44 9.25
N LEU A 112 -7.56 -2.08 10.41
CA LEU A 112 -8.65 -2.52 11.28
C LEU A 112 -8.93 -1.48 12.38
N SER A 113 -10.20 -1.29 12.75
CA SER A 113 -10.59 -0.42 13.88
C SER A 113 -10.34 -1.07 15.25
N ALA A 114 -10.06 -2.37 15.27
CA ALA A 114 -9.71 -3.12 16.46
C ALA A 114 -8.34 -2.68 16.98
N ARG A 115 -8.31 -2.20 18.23
CA ARG A 115 -7.11 -1.59 18.83
C ARG A 115 -6.21 -2.57 19.58
N ASN A 116 -6.74 -3.74 19.94
CA ASN A 116 -5.97 -4.73 20.66
C ASN A 116 -5.53 -5.78 19.66
N GLN A 117 -4.23 -5.86 19.41
CA GLN A 117 -3.61 -6.84 18.52
C GLN A 117 -2.50 -7.51 19.31
N LEU A 118 -2.68 -8.79 19.62
CA LEU A 118 -1.75 -9.54 20.46
C LEU A 118 -1.10 -10.63 19.61
N PRO A 119 0.24 -10.63 19.44
CA PRO A 119 0.91 -11.70 18.72
C PRO A 119 0.78 -13.01 19.47
N GLY A 120 0.64 -14.11 18.73
CA GLY A 120 0.55 -15.44 19.31
C GLY A 120 0.87 -16.53 18.30
N LYS A 121 0.92 -17.76 18.80
CA LYS A 121 1.15 -18.96 17.99
C LYS A 121 -0.05 -19.89 18.10
N VAL A 122 -0.55 -20.39 16.99
CA VAL A 122 -1.65 -21.36 17.00
C VAL A 122 -1.15 -22.67 17.59
N LEU A 123 -1.76 -23.12 18.69
CA LEU A 123 -1.53 -24.44 19.28
C LEU A 123 -2.41 -25.50 18.61
N GLU A 124 -3.68 -25.18 18.43
CA GLU A 124 -4.68 -26.14 17.97
C GLU A 124 -5.82 -25.45 17.20
N VAL A 125 -6.38 -26.16 16.23
CA VAL A 125 -7.58 -25.76 15.48
C VAL A 125 -8.58 -26.92 15.49
N GLU A 126 -9.63 -26.79 16.29
CA GLU A 126 -10.72 -27.76 16.37
C GLU A 126 -11.88 -27.33 15.46
N LYS A 127 -12.25 -28.15 14.48
CA LYS A 127 -13.35 -27.87 13.55
C LYS A 127 -14.63 -28.57 13.99
N ASN A 128 -15.63 -27.82 14.44
CA ASN A 128 -16.89 -28.36 14.95
C ASN A 128 -18.10 -27.72 14.24
N GLY A 129 -18.68 -28.44 13.28
CA GLY A 129 -19.81 -27.96 12.49
C GLY A 129 -19.46 -26.71 11.68
N LEU A 130 -20.17 -25.60 11.93
CA LEU A 130 -19.98 -24.32 11.23
C LEU A 130 -18.93 -23.41 11.86
N VAL A 131 -18.38 -23.79 13.01
CA VAL A 131 -17.39 -22.99 13.74
C VAL A 131 -16.09 -23.76 13.92
N CYS A 132 -15.02 -23.01 14.14
CA CYS A 132 -13.70 -23.51 14.51
C CYS A 132 -13.28 -22.84 15.82
N LYS A 133 -12.79 -23.64 16.75
CA LYS A 133 -12.15 -23.17 17.98
C LYS A 133 -10.65 -23.20 17.75
N ILE A 134 -10.01 -22.04 17.90
CA ILE A 134 -8.57 -21.86 17.69
C ILE A 134 -7.96 -21.52 19.04
N THR A 135 -7.03 -22.35 19.48
CA THR A 135 -6.26 -22.13 20.71
C THR A 135 -4.94 -21.47 20.35
N ILE A 136 -4.67 -20.32 20.96
CA ILE A 136 -3.53 -19.45 20.65
C ILE A 136 -2.67 -19.32 21.90
N GLU A 137 -1.41 -19.70 21.79
CA GLU A 137 -0.38 -19.43 22.80
C GLU A 137 0.03 -17.96 22.75
N MET A 138 -0.03 -17.31 23.90
CA MET A 138 0.58 -16.00 24.15
C MET A 138 1.22 -16.02 25.55
N GLU A 139 2.20 -15.19 25.83
CA GLU A 139 2.80 -15.15 27.17
C GLU A 139 2.08 -14.10 28.02
N PRO A 140 1.63 -14.42 29.26
CA PRO A 140 1.78 -15.68 30.01
C PRO A 140 0.55 -16.62 29.97
N SER A 141 -0.35 -16.52 28.99
CA SER A 141 -1.63 -17.25 28.98
C SER A 141 -2.07 -17.71 27.60
N THR A 142 -2.94 -18.72 27.51
CA THR A 142 -3.56 -19.10 26.23
C THR A 142 -4.85 -18.32 26.00
N MET A 143 -5.10 -17.96 24.74
CA MET A 143 -6.36 -17.37 24.30
C MET A 143 -7.12 -18.34 23.40
N THR A 144 -8.44 -18.34 23.49
CA THR A 144 -9.31 -19.11 22.59
C THR A 144 -10.11 -18.15 21.72
N SER A 145 -10.07 -18.37 20.40
CA SER A 145 -10.93 -17.68 19.44
C SER A 145 -11.93 -18.67 18.84
N VAL A 146 -13.17 -18.22 18.64
CA VAL A 146 -14.18 -18.98 17.90
C VAL A 146 -14.52 -18.20 16.64
N VAL A 147 -14.28 -18.81 15.49
CA VAL A 147 -14.55 -18.22 14.17
C VAL A 147 -15.39 -19.18 13.34
N THR A 148 -15.96 -18.71 12.23
CA THR A 148 -16.63 -19.62 11.30
C THR A 148 -15.60 -20.54 10.64
N LYS A 149 -16.03 -21.75 10.28
CA LYS A 149 -15.19 -22.71 9.55
C LYS A 149 -14.68 -22.13 8.23
N GLU A 150 -15.53 -21.42 7.50
CA GLU A 150 -15.17 -20.74 6.27
C GLU A 150 -14.05 -19.71 6.47
N ALA A 151 -14.11 -18.92 7.55
CA ALA A 151 -13.07 -17.93 7.84
C ALA A 151 -11.72 -18.59 8.16
N ALA A 152 -11.73 -19.65 8.98
CA ALA A 152 -10.52 -20.40 9.32
C ALA A 152 -9.88 -21.05 8.08
N GLU A 153 -10.70 -21.57 7.16
CA GLU A 153 -10.23 -22.20 5.92
C GLU A 153 -9.73 -21.17 4.91
N LYS A 154 -10.39 -20.02 4.77
CA LYS A 154 -9.95 -18.92 3.90
C LYS A 154 -8.62 -18.31 4.34
N LEU A 155 -8.39 -18.25 5.65
CA LEU A 155 -7.14 -17.78 6.24
C LEU A 155 -6.06 -18.87 6.29
N ASP A 156 -6.40 -20.11 5.91
CA ASP A 156 -5.51 -21.28 5.93
C ASP A 156 -4.81 -21.50 7.28
N ILE A 157 -5.55 -21.30 8.39
CA ILE A 157 -4.98 -21.35 9.75
C ILE A 157 -4.66 -22.80 10.13
N ARG A 158 -3.43 -23.04 10.58
CA ARG A 158 -2.90 -24.35 10.98
C ARG A 158 -2.17 -24.26 12.32
N PRO A 159 -2.10 -25.38 13.08
CA PRO A 159 -1.20 -25.48 14.22
C PRO A 159 0.24 -25.10 13.84
N GLY A 160 0.85 -24.23 14.64
CA GLY A 160 2.20 -23.70 14.42
C GLY A 160 2.26 -22.31 13.80
N ASP A 161 1.17 -21.81 13.20
CA ASP A 161 1.14 -20.51 12.55
C ASP A 161 1.35 -19.36 13.54
N ARG A 162 2.08 -18.33 13.10
CA ARG A 162 2.21 -17.06 13.82
C ARG A 162 1.08 -16.15 13.38
N ILE A 163 0.24 -15.73 14.33
CA ILE A 163 -0.95 -14.92 14.05
C ILE A 163 -1.07 -13.78 15.07
N TYR A 164 -1.98 -12.85 14.78
CA TYR A 164 -2.44 -11.84 15.73
C TYR A 164 -3.85 -12.16 16.20
N ALA A 165 -4.06 -12.22 17.51
CA ALA A 165 -5.38 -12.14 18.10
C ALA A 165 -5.84 -10.68 18.06
N VAL A 166 -6.83 -10.40 17.21
CA VAL A 166 -7.36 -9.06 16.99
C VAL A 166 -8.69 -8.90 17.73
N ILE A 167 -8.73 -7.99 18.71
CA ILE A 167 -9.87 -7.77 19.60
C ILE A 167 -10.28 -6.30 19.53
N LYS A 168 -11.53 -6.05 19.18
CA LYS A 168 -12.07 -4.69 19.16
C LYS A 168 -12.29 -4.19 20.59
N SER A 169 -12.09 -2.89 20.81
CA SER A 169 -12.06 -2.32 22.16
C SER A 169 -13.39 -2.42 22.90
N THR A 170 -14.50 -2.52 22.18
CA THR A 170 -15.84 -2.62 22.76
C THR A 170 -16.16 -4.01 23.33
N GLU A 171 -15.34 -5.00 23.04
CA GLU A 171 -15.53 -6.40 23.40
C GLU A 171 -14.60 -6.82 24.55
N VAL A 172 -13.74 -5.92 25.03
CA VAL A 172 -12.86 -6.16 26.19
C VAL A 172 -13.59 -5.77 27.48
N MET A 173 -13.67 -6.70 28.42
CA MET A 173 -14.19 -6.47 29.77
C MET A 173 -13.07 -6.09 30.73
N VAL A 174 -13.38 -5.23 31.71
CA VAL A 174 -12.44 -4.80 32.76
C VAL A 174 -12.98 -5.23 34.13
N ALA A 175 -12.15 -5.89 34.93
CA ALA A 175 -12.45 -6.27 36.30
C ALA A 175 -11.36 -5.77 37.25
N LYS A 176 -11.75 -5.44 38.50
CA LYS A 176 -10.84 -5.04 39.58
C LYS A 176 -10.85 -6.11 40.66
N ALA A 177 -9.67 -6.59 41.08
CA ALA A 177 -9.57 -7.50 42.22
C ALA A 177 -10.02 -6.78 43.50
N THR A 178 -11.00 -7.34 44.20
CA THR A 178 -11.33 -6.94 45.58
C THR A 178 -10.43 -7.75 46.50
N SER A 179 -9.50 -7.08 47.19
CA SER A 179 -8.62 -7.69 48.19
C SER A 179 -9.42 -8.50 49.21
N GLU A 180 -8.93 -9.70 49.53
CA GLU A 180 -9.40 -10.53 50.64
C GLU A 180 -9.40 -9.71 51.94
N LYS A 181 -10.47 -9.85 52.72
CA LYS A 181 -10.56 -9.25 54.05
C LYS A 181 -9.38 -9.75 54.88
N ASN A 182 -8.51 -8.83 55.29
CA ASN A 182 -7.55 -9.04 56.38
C ASN A 182 -8.29 -9.70 57.57
N LYS A 183 -7.85 -10.90 57.94
CA LYS A 183 -8.10 -11.50 59.25
C LYS A 183 -6.82 -11.42 60.07
#